data_AF-A0A067BXP0-F1
#
_entry.id   AF-A0A067BXP0-F1
#
_cell.length_a   1.000
_cell.length_b   1.000
_cell.length_c   1.000
_cell.angle_alpha   90.00
_cell.angle_beta   90.00
_cell.angle_gamma   90.00
#
_symmetry.space_group_name_H-M   'P 1'
#
loop_
_entity.id
_entity.type
_entity.pdbx_description
1 polymer ?
#
loop_
_entity_poly.entity_id
_entity_poly.type
_entity_poly.pdbx_seq_one_letter_code
_entity_poly.pdbx_strand_id
1 'polypeptide(L)'
;MQIVFSILSIVLFWGDVYMTMEGLHGVLHNKPVLTYDVLSGLERRKLLMLFITLNSMPSILYIDVARIYYGTESGLKVWAIATVSLSILAAFSGFLLVTLVQYLPPPRFLRHRVATFSAPVFLYASILSVAIAISDEMLTLNLSFNNAPAGLAFFARGVFWPSGAYTPDGAPAAIGHLLPMMWLPVLVSLVGAIVYSKLKRILEGHVGIVNTEWTTKNTFLSATTVPHWITSMPLAAHHGIKIGNRTFCKPSTQVLFGYASVMPVEASKKVLVAGSVAAAEPDADLISIYDLGWTLVFGAWLPWHPKRFGTNVKNKFQAPSGDARLLKTRRYIHTRGAAID
;
A
#
# COMPACT_ATOMS: atom_id res chain seq x y z
N MET A 1 -2.28 20.22 -8.99
CA MET A 1 -2.57 18.77 -9.01
C MET A 1 -1.73 17.99 -8.00
N GLN A 2 -0.38 18.04 -8.04
CA GLN A 2 0.48 17.30 -7.10
C GLN A 2 0.18 17.59 -5.61
N ILE A 3 -0.06 18.86 -5.24
CA ILE A 3 -0.44 19.24 -3.86
C ILE A 3 -1.73 18.51 -3.43
N VAL A 4 -2.72 18.41 -4.31
CA VAL A 4 -3.99 17.72 -4.02
C VAL A 4 -3.73 16.22 -3.81
N PHE A 5 -2.94 15.58 -4.67
CA PHE A 5 -2.57 14.16 -4.50
C PHE A 5 -1.74 13.90 -3.25
N SER A 6 -0.86 14.82 -2.88
CA SER A 6 -0.11 14.77 -1.62
C SER A 6 -1.03 14.85 -0.40
N ILE A 7 -1.96 15.82 -0.38
CA ILE A 7 -2.94 15.97 0.72
C ILE A 7 -3.81 14.71 0.82
N LEU A 8 -4.32 14.22 -0.32
CA LEU A 8 -5.14 12.99 -0.35
C LEU A 8 -4.34 11.78 0.13
N SER A 9 -3.08 11.64 -0.27
CA SER A 9 -2.20 10.56 0.21
C SER A 9 -2.03 10.61 1.73
N ILE A 10 -1.79 11.81 2.30
CA ILE A 10 -1.67 11.99 3.76
C ILE A 10 -2.96 11.62 4.47
N VAL A 11 -4.11 12.08 3.96
CA VAL A 11 -5.43 11.77 4.52
C VAL A 11 -5.69 10.27 4.53
N LEU A 12 -5.38 9.59 3.43
CA LEU A 12 -5.58 8.15 3.30
C LEU A 12 -4.59 7.33 4.13
N PHE A 13 -3.41 7.89 4.39
CA PHE A 13 -2.37 7.27 5.20
C PHE A 13 -2.62 7.45 6.71
N TRP A 14 -3.48 8.39 7.10
CA TRP A 14 -3.70 8.76 8.50
C TRP A 14 -4.07 7.57 9.39
N GLY A 15 -4.98 6.70 8.94
CA GLY A 15 -5.39 5.52 9.70
C GLY A 15 -4.22 4.57 9.97
N ASP A 16 -3.33 4.42 8.99
CA ASP A 16 -2.14 3.56 9.11
C ASP A 16 -1.09 4.15 10.05
N VAL A 17 -0.89 5.47 10.03
CA VAL A 17 -0.03 6.17 11.00
C VAL A 17 -0.54 5.95 12.42
N TYR A 18 -1.84 6.13 12.64
CA TYR A 18 -2.45 5.93 13.95
C TYR A 18 -2.26 4.50 14.47
N MET A 19 -2.53 3.49 13.62
CA MET A 19 -2.30 2.08 13.98
C MET A 19 -0.83 1.77 14.30
N THR A 20 0.09 2.39 13.57
CA THR A 20 1.54 2.23 13.81
C THR A 20 1.94 2.84 15.15
N MET A 21 1.40 4.01 15.49
CA MET A 21 1.64 4.67 16.79
C MET A 21 1.09 3.84 17.95
N GLU A 22 -0.12 3.27 17.82
CA GLU A 22 -0.70 2.35 18.81
C GLU A 22 0.16 1.08 18.99
N GLY A 23 0.69 0.54 17.89
CA GLY A 23 1.65 -0.56 17.92
C GLY A 23 2.91 -0.20 18.71
N LEU A 24 3.53 0.93 18.40
CA LEU A 24 4.73 1.42 19.09
C LEU A 24 4.46 1.69 20.58
N HIS A 25 3.33 2.30 20.92
CA HIS A 25 2.91 2.51 22.30
C HIS A 25 2.78 1.18 23.06
N GLY A 26 2.29 0.13 22.39
CA GLY A 26 2.26 -1.23 22.92
C GLY A 26 3.65 -1.79 23.24
N VAL A 27 4.61 -1.61 22.33
CA VAL A 27 6.02 -2.04 22.51
C VAL A 27 6.61 -1.39 23.74
N LEU A 28 6.47 -0.06 23.85
CA LEU A 28 7.06 0.73 24.93
C LEU A 28 6.50 0.35 26.32
N HIS A 29 5.27 -0.16 26.38
CA HIS A 29 4.62 -0.59 27.62
C HIS A 29 4.74 -2.10 27.87
N ASN A 30 5.60 -2.82 27.12
CA ASN A 30 5.74 -4.29 27.20
C ASN A 30 4.40 -5.04 27.07
N LYS A 31 3.43 -4.45 26.38
CA LYS A 31 2.15 -5.10 26.09
C LYS A 31 2.31 -5.91 24.81
N PRO A 32 1.57 -7.03 24.64
CA PRO A 32 1.58 -7.76 23.38
C PRO A 32 1.27 -6.80 22.23
N VAL A 33 2.20 -6.76 21.27
CA VAL A 33 2.27 -5.74 20.22
C VAL A 33 1.55 -6.24 18.98
N LEU A 34 0.71 -5.38 18.43
CA LEU A 34 0.20 -5.55 17.07
C LEU A 34 1.34 -5.19 16.10
N THR A 35 2.15 -6.16 15.69
CA THR A 35 3.17 -5.93 14.65
C THR A 35 2.46 -5.67 13.34
N TYR A 36 2.38 -4.40 12.96
CA TYR A 36 1.76 -3.93 11.75
C TYR A 36 2.85 -3.51 10.75
N ASP A 37 2.88 -4.16 9.60
CA ASP A 37 3.73 -3.73 8.48
C ASP A 37 2.86 -3.00 7.45
N VAL A 38 3.02 -1.68 7.45
CA VAL A 38 2.34 -0.74 6.53
C VAL A 38 2.49 -1.18 5.07
N LEU A 39 3.70 -1.61 4.68
CA LEU A 39 4.00 -1.94 3.28
C LEU A 39 3.30 -3.23 2.86
N SER A 40 3.22 -4.22 3.75
CA SER A 40 2.41 -5.43 3.54
C SER A 40 0.92 -5.11 3.46
N GLY A 41 0.47 -4.10 4.22
CA GLY A 41 -0.89 -3.60 4.18
C GLY A 41 -1.29 -2.90 2.87
N LEU A 42 -0.33 -2.41 2.08
CA LEU A 42 -0.62 -1.64 0.87
C LEU A 42 -1.43 -2.43 -0.16
N GLU A 43 -1.30 -3.76 -0.21
CA GLU A 43 -2.08 -4.63 -1.10
C GLU A 43 -3.61 -4.43 -0.96
N ARG A 44 -4.06 -4.09 0.25
CA ARG A 44 -5.47 -3.78 0.55
C ARG A 44 -5.80 -2.30 0.45
N ARG A 45 -4.79 -1.44 0.52
CA ARG A 45 -4.91 0.01 0.48
C ARG A 45 -4.71 0.55 -0.94
N LYS A 46 -5.49 0.02 -1.89
CA LYS A 46 -5.34 0.31 -3.34
C LYS A 46 -5.50 1.78 -3.67
N LEU A 47 -6.43 2.46 -2.99
CA LEU A 47 -6.70 3.87 -3.22
C LEU A 47 -5.50 4.72 -2.75
N LEU A 48 -4.93 4.41 -1.58
CA LEU A 48 -3.66 5.01 -1.12
C LEU A 48 -2.52 4.75 -2.11
N MET A 49 -2.34 3.50 -2.56
CA MET A 49 -1.31 3.13 -3.53
C MET A 49 -1.45 3.90 -4.85
N LEU A 50 -2.68 4.08 -5.34
CA LEU A 50 -2.97 4.88 -6.52
C LEU A 50 -2.56 6.34 -6.32
N PHE A 51 -2.94 6.98 -5.21
CA PHE A 51 -2.57 8.38 -4.96
C PHE A 51 -1.07 8.57 -4.74
N ILE A 52 -0.38 7.62 -4.11
CA ILE A 52 1.09 7.64 -4.02
C ILE A 52 1.69 7.59 -5.43
N THR A 53 1.20 6.71 -6.29
CA THR A 53 1.66 6.59 -7.68
C THR A 53 1.42 7.90 -8.46
N LEU A 54 0.22 8.46 -8.35
CA LEU A 54 -0.13 9.75 -8.98
C LEU A 54 0.70 10.91 -8.44
N ASN A 55 1.05 10.90 -7.16
CA ASN A 55 1.92 11.90 -6.55
C ASN A 55 3.36 11.83 -7.08
N SER A 56 3.80 10.65 -7.52
CA SER A 56 5.11 10.43 -8.14
C SER A 56 5.12 10.69 -9.66
N MET A 57 3.98 10.90 -10.33
CA MET A 57 3.94 11.17 -11.78
C MET A 57 4.77 12.38 -12.24
N PRO A 58 4.87 13.50 -11.49
CA PRO A 58 5.72 14.64 -11.87
C PRO A 58 7.21 14.28 -12.05
N SER A 59 7.67 13.14 -11.54
CA SER A 59 9.03 12.62 -11.78
C SER A 59 9.38 12.47 -13.26
N ILE A 60 8.38 12.23 -14.12
CA ILE A 60 8.54 12.18 -15.59
C ILE A 60 9.05 13.53 -16.11
N LEU A 61 8.56 14.65 -15.57
CA LEU A 61 9.04 15.97 -15.96
C LEU A 61 10.40 16.28 -15.31
N TYR A 62 10.63 15.81 -14.08
CA TYR A 62 11.91 16.02 -13.40
C TYR A 62 13.07 15.38 -14.16
N ILE A 63 12.88 14.20 -14.75
CA ILE A 63 13.92 13.53 -15.54
C ILE A 63 14.20 14.28 -16.86
N ASP A 64 13.16 14.82 -17.50
CA ASP A 64 13.28 15.63 -18.72
C ASP A 64 14.03 16.95 -18.49
N VAL A 65 13.85 17.55 -17.32
CA VAL A 65 14.60 18.75 -16.91
C VAL A 65 16.02 18.36 -16.51
N ALA A 66 16.19 17.27 -15.75
CA ALA A 66 17.47 16.85 -15.22
C ALA A 66 18.49 16.53 -16.32
N ARG A 67 18.07 15.93 -17.45
CA ARG A 67 18.98 15.64 -18.59
C ARG A 67 19.64 16.90 -19.16
N ILE A 68 19.01 18.08 -19.06
CA ILE A 68 19.54 19.35 -19.62
C ILE A 68 20.76 19.81 -18.81
N TYR A 69 20.78 19.54 -17.50
CA TYR A 69 21.85 19.97 -16.58
C TYR A 69 23.14 19.13 -16.67
N TYR A 70 23.27 18.25 -17.66
CA TYR A 70 24.50 17.47 -17.86
C TYR A 70 25.71 18.41 -18.02
N GLY A 71 26.81 18.08 -17.34
CA GLY A 71 28.03 18.89 -17.34
C GLY A 71 28.03 20.11 -16.41
N THR A 72 26.94 20.37 -15.67
CA THR A 72 26.91 21.41 -14.62
C THR A 72 27.33 20.86 -13.25
N GLU A 73 27.83 21.71 -12.35
CA GLU A 73 28.28 21.32 -11.00
C GLU A 73 27.20 20.59 -10.17
N SER A 74 25.94 20.93 -10.40
CA SER A 74 24.79 20.34 -9.67
C SER A 74 24.01 19.31 -10.50
N GLY A 75 24.37 19.08 -11.76
CA GLY A 75 23.61 18.23 -12.69
C GLY A 75 23.42 16.81 -12.20
N LEU A 76 24.49 16.18 -11.70
CA LEU A 76 24.44 14.82 -11.17
C LEU A 76 23.52 14.70 -9.94
N LYS A 77 23.47 15.73 -9.08
CA LYS A 77 22.60 15.74 -7.90
C LYS A 77 21.13 15.79 -8.30
N VAL A 78 20.80 16.67 -9.26
CA VAL A 78 19.44 16.80 -9.81
C VAL A 78 19.02 15.50 -10.52
N TRP A 79 19.93 14.90 -11.28
CA TRP A 79 19.71 13.61 -11.94
C TRP A 79 19.45 12.47 -10.95
N ALA A 80 20.27 12.35 -9.90
CA ALA A 80 20.08 11.33 -8.87
C ALA A 80 18.71 11.45 -8.16
N ILE A 81 18.27 12.67 -7.84
CA ILE A 81 16.96 12.88 -7.22
C ILE A 81 15.82 12.55 -8.20
N ALA A 82 15.96 12.96 -9.47
CA ALA A 82 14.96 12.69 -10.50
C ALA A 82 14.82 11.18 -10.79
N THR A 83 15.95 10.47 -10.90
CA THR A 83 15.99 9.01 -11.14
C THR A 83 15.39 8.22 -9.98
N VAL A 84 15.69 8.59 -8.72
CA VAL A 84 15.06 7.95 -7.54
C VAL A 84 13.55 8.20 -7.53
N SER A 85 13.11 9.43 -7.80
CA SER A 85 11.67 9.76 -7.86
C SER A 85 10.94 8.98 -8.96
N LEU A 86 11.57 8.83 -10.12
CA LEU A 86 11.05 8.02 -11.23
C LEU A 86 11.03 6.52 -10.90
N SER A 87 12.01 6.05 -10.14
CA SER A 87 12.07 4.65 -9.66
C SER A 87 10.95 4.34 -8.66
N ILE A 88 10.60 5.31 -7.80
CA ILE A 88 9.43 5.22 -6.92
C ILE A 88 8.15 5.09 -7.75
N LEU A 89 7.97 5.93 -8.79
CA LEU A 89 6.84 5.81 -9.70
C LEU A 89 6.75 4.40 -10.31
N ALA A 90 7.87 3.85 -10.78
CA ALA A 90 7.94 2.51 -11.37
C ALA A 90 7.54 1.41 -10.38
N ALA A 91 8.10 1.46 -9.16
CA ALA A 91 7.88 0.44 -8.13
C ALA A 91 6.41 0.41 -7.66
N PHE A 92 5.82 1.57 -7.38
CA PHE A 92 4.41 1.65 -6.97
C PHE A 92 3.45 1.32 -8.13
N SER A 93 3.77 1.73 -9.37
CA SER A 93 3.00 1.32 -10.55
C SER A 93 3.03 -0.20 -10.73
N GLY A 94 4.21 -0.80 -10.61
CA GLY A 94 4.38 -2.25 -10.65
C GLY A 94 3.60 -2.97 -9.55
N PHE A 95 3.62 -2.44 -8.31
CA PHE A 95 2.81 -3.00 -7.22
C PHE A 95 1.32 -2.92 -7.56
N LEU A 96 0.85 -1.79 -8.06
CA LEU A 96 -0.55 -1.59 -8.43
C LEU A 96 -0.98 -2.60 -9.50
N LEU A 97 -0.17 -2.83 -10.54
CA LEU A 97 -0.40 -3.87 -11.55
C LEU A 97 -0.48 -5.27 -10.94
N VAL A 98 0.43 -5.63 -10.02
CA VAL A 98 0.36 -6.92 -9.31
C VAL A 98 -0.95 -7.06 -8.54
N THR A 99 -1.41 -6.02 -7.84
CA THR A 99 -2.69 -6.06 -7.12
C THR A 99 -3.91 -6.15 -8.03
N LEU A 100 -3.82 -5.66 -9.27
CA LEU A 100 -4.89 -5.82 -10.27
C LEU A 100 -4.95 -7.26 -10.79
N VAL A 101 -3.80 -7.89 -11.01
CA VAL A 101 -3.71 -9.31 -11.43
C VAL A 101 -4.39 -10.24 -10.41
N GLN A 102 -4.41 -9.88 -9.12
CA GLN A 102 -5.08 -10.66 -8.08
C GLN A 102 -6.60 -10.83 -8.30
N TYR A 103 -7.23 -9.93 -9.05
CA TYR A 103 -8.67 -9.99 -9.35
C TYR A 103 -9.02 -10.91 -10.51
N LEU A 104 -8.03 -11.35 -11.30
CA LEU A 104 -8.29 -12.25 -12.41
C LEU A 104 -8.80 -13.60 -11.87
N PRO A 105 -9.90 -14.14 -12.42
CA PRO A 105 -10.47 -15.39 -11.93
C PRO A 105 -9.47 -16.53 -12.13
N PRO A 106 -9.14 -17.29 -11.06
CA PRO A 106 -8.19 -18.39 -11.19
C PRO A 106 -8.85 -19.59 -11.87
N PRO A 107 -8.08 -20.39 -12.62
CA PRO A 107 -8.58 -21.66 -13.12
C PRO A 107 -8.84 -22.63 -11.96
N ARG A 108 -9.78 -23.57 -12.14
CA ARG A 108 -10.30 -24.45 -11.06
C ARG A 108 -9.21 -25.19 -10.28
N PHE A 109 -8.09 -25.54 -10.91
CA PHE A 109 -6.98 -26.27 -10.30
C PHE A 109 -6.07 -25.40 -9.38
N LEU A 110 -6.16 -24.07 -9.46
CA LEU A 110 -5.39 -23.12 -8.63
C LEU A 110 -6.22 -22.40 -7.56
N ARG A 111 -7.50 -22.75 -7.40
CA ARG A 111 -8.50 -21.98 -6.63
C ARG A 111 -8.17 -21.75 -5.14
N HIS A 112 -7.15 -22.44 -4.59
CA HIS A 112 -6.68 -22.26 -3.22
C HIS A 112 -5.16 -22.19 -3.08
N ARG A 113 -4.41 -22.05 -4.17
CA ARG A 113 -2.94 -22.04 -4.16
C ARG A 113 -2.43 -20.65 -4.53
N VAL A 114 -1.93 -19.93 -3.53
CA VAL A 114 -1.46 -18.55 -3.71
C VAL A 114 0.04 -18.47 -3.47
N ALA A 115 0.75 -17.78 -4.36
CA ALA A 115 2.17 -17.48 -4.20
C ALA A 115 2.33 -16.28 -3.25
N THR A 116 3.25 -16.38 -2.30
CA THR A 116 3.58 -15.25 -1.42
C THR A 116 4.75 -14.45 -1.96
N PHE A 117 4.73 -13.14 -1.77
CA PHE A 117 5.86 -12.25 -2.00
C PHE A 117 6.02 -11.27 -0.85
N SER A 118 7.21 -10.71 -0.68
CA SER A 118 7.45 -9.67 0.32
C SER A 118 7.29 -8.28 -0.31
N ALA A 119 6.27 -7.54 0.10
CA ALA A 119 6.03 -6.17 -0.39
C ALA A 119 7.19 -5.20 -0.07
N PRO A 120 7.80 -5.19 1.14
CA PRO A 120 8.97 -4.37 1.41
C PRO A 120 10.14 -4.68 0.48
N VAL A 121 10.49 -5.97 0.32
CA VAL A 121 11.61 -6.39 -0.54
C VAL A 121 11.33 -5.99 -1.98
N PHE A 122 10.11 -6.21 -2.47
CA PHE A 122 9.71 -5.81 -3.82
C PHE A 122 9.88 -4.31 -4.05
N LEU A 123 9.36 -3.47 -3.15
CA LEU A 123 9.41 -2.01 -3.29
C LEU A 123 10.85 -1.49 -3.23
N TYR A 124 11.61 -1.85 -2.20
CA TYR A 124 12.99 -1.37 -2.05
C TYR A 124 13.93 -1.88 -3.15
N ALA A 125 13.83 -3.17 -3.52
CA ALA A 125 14.64 -3.73 -4.60
C ALA A 125 14.27 -3.11 -5.96
N SER A 126 12.98 -2.87 -6.22
CA SER A 126 12.54 -2.21 -7.46
C SER A 126 13.06 -0.78 -7.54
N ILE A 127 12.96 0.01 -6.47
CA ILE A 127 13.46 1.40 -6.45
C ILE A 127 14.96 1.42 -6.73
N LEU A 128 15.74 0.57 -6.04
CA LEU A 128 17.20 0.54 -6.20
C LEU A 128 17.61 0.04 -7.57
N SER A 129 17.02 -1.07 -8.04
CA SER A 129 17.39 -1.68 -9.32
C SER A 129 17.02 -0.81 -10.52
N VAL A 130 15.86 -0.14 -10.48
CA VAL A 130 15.49 0.83 -11.53
C VAL A 130 16.43 2.02 -11.51
N ALA A 131 16.75 2.58 -10.33
CA ALA A 131 17.64 3.73 -10.23
C ALA A 131 19.05 3.43 -10.80
N ILE A 132 19.58 2.23 -10.53
CA ILE A 132 20.85 1.76 -11.09
C ILE A 132 20.74 1.55 -12.60
N ALA A 133 19.66 0.95 -13.09
CA ALA A 133 19.48 0.68 -14.52
C ALA A 133 19.43 1.95 -15.38
N ILE A 134 18.97 3.08 -14.82
CA ILE A 134 18.82 4.34 -15.56
C ILE A 134 19.92 5.38 -15.22
N SER A 135 20.82 5.10 -14.28
CA SER A 135 21.77 6.11 -13.77
C SER A 135 22.68 6.65 -14.87
N ASP A 136 23.10 5.78 -15.79
CA ASP A 136 24.15 6.08 -16.77
C ASP A 136 23.58 6.69 -18.08
N GLU A 137 22.26 6.79 -18.19
CA GLU A 137 21.57 7.28 -19.40
C GLU A 137 21.55 8.82 -19.52
N MET A 138 22.05 9.56 -18.52
CA MET A 138 22.02 11.02 -18.51
C MET A 138 22.70 11.63 -19.74
N LEU A 139 23.88 11.10 -20.11
CA LEU A 139 24.65 11.58 -21.26
C LEU A 139 23.92 11.31 -22.57
N THR A 140 23.46 10.06 -22.76
CA THR A 140 22.70 9.65 -23.96
C THR A 140 21.49 10.54 -24.17
N LEU A 141 20.72 10.77 -23.10
CA LEU A 141 19.53 11.61 -23.14
C LEU A 141 19.85 13.08 -23.38
N ASN A 142 20.93 13.61 -22.79
CA ASN A 142 21.38 14.97 -23.05
C ASN A 142 21.80 15.16 -24.51
N LEU A 143 22.58 14.23 -25.07
CA LEU A 143 23.00 14.28 -26.48
C LEU A 143 21.79 14.19 -27.41
N SER A 144 20.82 13.31 -27.12
CA SER A 144 19.58 13.20 -27.90
C SER A 144 18.77 14.49 -27.87
N PHE A 145 18.76 15.20 -26.73
CA PHE A 145 18.05 16.46 -26.57
C PHE A 145 18.74 17.61 -27.31
N ASN A 146 20.06 17.69 -27.25
CA ASN A 146 20.83 18.77 -27.87
C ASN A 146 21.02 18.61 -29.39
N ASN A 147 21.01 17.37 -29.89
CA ASN A 147 21.10 17.06 -31.32
C ASN A 147 19.74 16.97 -32.03
N ALA A 148 18.66 17.29 -31.31
CA ALA A 148 17.31 17.30 -31.83
C ALA A 148 17.16 18.29 -33.01
N PRO A 149 16.44 17.92 -34.09
CA PRO A 149 16.12 18.83 -35.19
C PRO A 149 15.49 20.13 -34.70
N ALA A 150 16.16 21.24 -34.97
CA ALA A 150 15.70 22.56 -34.60
C ALA A 150 14.71 23.10 -35.66
N GLY A 151 13.52 23.53 -35.21
CA GLY A 151 12.56 24.25 -36.05
C GLY A 151 12.97 25.71 -36.27
N LEU A 152 13.63 26.32 -35.27
CA LEU A 152 14.34 27.59 -35.41
C LEU A 152 15.80 27.37 -34.99
N ALA A 153 16.73 27.76 -35.85
CA ALA A 153 18.16 27.67 -35.58
C ALA A 153 18.79 29.05 -35.56
N PHE A 154 19.74 29.25 -34.66
CA PHE A 154 20.56 30.44 -34.59
C PHE A 154 21.77 30.29 -35.54
N PHE A 155 21.90 31.17 -36.52
CA PHE A 155 23.03 31.13 -37.45
C PHE A 155 24.20 31.94 -36.91
N ALA A 156 25.32 31.28 -36.63
CA ALA A 156 26.55 31.95 -36.20
C ALA A 156 27.79 31.22 -36.69
N ARG A 157 28.81 31.99 -37.10
CA ARG A 157 30.10 31.48 -37.59
C ARG A 157 29.97 30.49 -38.76
N GLY A 158 29.03 30.74 -39.67
CA GLY A 158 28.79 29.89 -40.84
C GLY A 158 28.08 28.57 -40.54
N VAL A 159 27.60 28.37 -39.31
CA VAL A 159 26.94 27.13 -38.86
C VAL A 159 25.61 27.46 -38.18
N PHE A 160 24.61 26.60 -38.36
CA PHE A 160 23.34 26.66 -37.65
C PHE A 160 23.45 25.95 -36.29
N TRP A 161 23.11 26.66 -35.23
CA TRP A 161 23.07 26.17 -33.86
C TRP A 161 21.62 26.00 -33.41
N PRO A 162 21.27 24.92 -32.68
CA PRO A 162 19.93 24.76 -32.15
C PRO A 162 19.60 25.88 -31.14
N SER A 163 18.50 26.60 -31.34
CA SER A 163 18.10 27.71 -30.46
C SER A 163 17.10 27.30 -29.37
N GLY A 164 16.94 25.99 -29.11
CA GLY A 164 15.95 25.42 -28.19
C GLY A 164 14.52 25.36 -28.72
N ALA A 165 14.26 25.89 -29.93
CA ALA A 165 12.99 25.76 -30.62
C ALA A 165 13.03 24.54 -31.55
N TYR A 166 12.67 23.38 -31.01
CA TYR A 166 12.68 22.11 -31.75
C TYR A 166 11.44 21.93 -32.62
N THR A 167 11.54 21.10 -33.66
CA THR A 167 10.34 20.62 -34.37
C THR A 167 9.47 19.79 -33.43
N PRO A 168 8.15 19.62 -33.69
CA PRO A 168 7.27 18.82 -32.84
C PRO A 168 7.80 17.40 -32.54
N ASP A 169 8.46 16.79 -33.52
CA ASP A 169 9.08 15.46 -33.40
C ASP A 169 10.56 15.50 -32.98
N GLY A 170 11.12 16.69 -32.77
CA GLY A 170 12.56 16.89 -32.63
C GLY A 170 13.11 16.44 -31.27
N ALA A 171 12.38 16.72 -30.19
CA ALA A 171 12.83 16.47 -28.82
C ALA A 171 11.91 15.47 -28.10
N PRO A 172 12.11 14.15 -28.28
CA PRO A 172 11.31 13.15 -27.59
C PRO A 172 11.49 13.27 -26.06
N ALA A 173 10.42 12.98 -25.33
CA ALA A 173 10.45 12.90 -23.87
C ALA A 173 11.38 11.77 -23.42
N ALA A 174 12.22 12.02 -22.41
CA ALA A 174 13.18 11.05 -21.88
C ALA A 174 12.51 9.74 -21.44
N ILE A 175 11.26 9.83 -20.98
CA ILE A 175 10.49 8.66 -20.56
C ILE A 175 10.26 7.65 -21.70
N GLY A 176 10.19 8.09 -22.96
CA GLY A 176 10.01 7.17 -24.09
C GLY A 176 11.15 6.16 -24.21
N HIS A 177 12.37 6.60 -23.91
CA HIS A 177 13.58 5.75 -23.89
C HIS A 177 13.72 4.97 -22.58
N LEU A 178 13.42 5.61 -21.44
CA LEU A 178 13.63 5.01 -20.11
C LEU A 178 12.56 3.96 -19.73
N LEU A 179 11.31 4.13 -20.18
CA LEU A 179 10.20 3.25 -19.81
C LEU A 179 10.46 1.75 -20.04
N PRO A 180 10.96 1.29 -21.21
CA PRO A 180 11.28 -0.13 -21.40
C PRO A 180 12.41 -0.61 -20.47
N MET A 181 13.37 0.25 -20.13
CA MET A 181 14.48 -0.09 -19.22
C MET A 181 14.02 -0.24 -17.77
N MET A 182 12.92 0.42 -17.38
CA MET A 182 12.40 0.38 -16.01
C MET A 182 11.67 -0.93 -15.68
N TRP A 183 10.98 -1.55 -16.66
CA TRP A 183 10.11 -2.69 -16.36
C TRP A 183 10.84 -4.00 -16.10
N LEU A 184 11.98 -4.23 -16.76
CA LEU A 184 12.77 -5.44 -16.52
C LEU A 184 13.28 -5.52 -15.06
N PRO A 185 13.90 -4.47 -14.48
CA PRO A 185 14.27 -4.44 -13.07
C PRO A 185 13.09 -4.64 -12.11
N VAL A 186 11.92 -4.07 -12.40
CA VAL A 186 10.71 -4.27 -11.59
C VAL A 186 10.27 -5.73 -11.61
N LEU A 187 10.26 -6.38 -12.79
CA LEU A 187 9.90 -7.79 -12.91
C LEU A 187 10.90 -8.70 -12.20
N VAL A 188 12.21 -8.45 -12.36
CA VAL A 188 13.28 -9.17 -11.66
C VAL A 188 13.13 -9.03 -10.15
N SER A 189 12.85 -7.82 -9.67
CA SER A 189 12.61 -7.53 -8.24
C SER A 189 11.37 -8.25 -7.70
N LEU A 190 10.30 -8.38 -8.50
CA LEU A 190 9.12 -9.17 -8.14
C LEU A 190 9.45 -10.65 -7.99
N VAL A 191 10.17 -11.22 -8.96
CA VAL A 191 10.62 -12.62 -8.89
C VAL A 191 11.51 -12.83 -7.66
N GLY A 192 12.46 -11.92 -7.42
CA GLY A 192 13.30 -11.94 -6.23
C GLY A 192 12.50 -11.89 -4.92
N ALA A 193 11.48 -11.03 -4.84
CA ALA A 193 10.61 -10.93 -3.67
C ALA A 193 9.75 -12.19 -3.44
N ILE A 194 9.32 -12.88 -4.50
CA ILE A 194 8.63 -14.17 -4.43
C ILE A 194 9.59 -15.25 -3.93
N VAL A 195 10.80 -15.34 -4.51
CA VAL A 195 11.82 -16.32 -4.11
C VAL A 195 12.21 -16.12 -2.65
N TYR A 196 12.45 -14.88 -2.23
CA TYR A 196 12.77 -14.54 -0.85
C TYR A 196 11.66 -14.97 0.11
N SER A 197 10.39 -14.65 -0.21
CA SER A 197 9.24 -15.06 0.61
C SER A 197 9.12 -16.58 0.71
N LYS A 198 9.32 -17.31 -0.40
CA LYS A 198 9.31 -18.77 -0.41
C LYS A 198 10.43 -19.35 0.43
N LEU A 199 11.66 -18.86 0.27
CA LEU A 199 12.84 -19.34 1.01
C LEU A 199 12.66 -19.11 2.50
N LYS A 200 12.24 -17.90 2.91
CA LYS A 200 11.95 -17.57 4.31
C LYS A 200 10.96 -18.57 4.93
N ARG A 201 9.87 -18.89 4.21
CA ARG A 201 8.86 -19.85 4.70
C ARG A 201 9.40 -21.27 4.81
N ILE A 202 10.21 -21.72 3.87
CA ILE A 202 10.85 -23.04 3.91
C ILE A 202 11.82 -23.13 5.09
N LEU A 203 12.62 -22.07 5.34
CA LEU A 203 13.51 -21.98 6.49
C LEU A 203 12.76 -21.99 7.83
N GLU A 204 11.56 -21.43 7.87
CA GLU A 204 10.65 -21.50 9.02
C GLU A 204 9.90 -22.85 9.12
N GLY A 205 10.18 -23.83 8.24
CA GLY A 205 9.58 -25.16 8.26
C GLY A 205 8.21 -25.28 7.57
N HIS A 206 7.81 -24.28 6.79
CA HIS A 206 6.49 -24.22 6.15
C HIS A 206 6.55 -24.51 4.63
N VAL A 207 5.41 -24.94 4.07
CA VAL A 207 5.25 -25.16 2.63
C VAL A 207 5.36 -23.83 1.86
N GLY A 208 6.13 -23.80 0.78
CA GLY A 208 6.42 -22.57 0.01
C GLY A 208 5.21 -21.93 -0.70
N ILE A 209 4.14 -22.68 -0.97
CA ILE A 209 2.87 -22.16 -1.52
C ILE A 209 1.84 -22.13 -0.39
N VAL A 210 1.06 -21.06 -0.28
CA VAL A 210 -0.02 -20.97 0.73
C VAL A 210 -1.26 -21.70 0.22
N ASN A 211 -1.81 -22.59 1.04
CA ASN A 211 -3.17 -23.08 0.87
C ASN A 211 -4.16 -22.14 1.59
N THR A 212 -5.09 -21.54 0.84
CA THR A 212 -6.11 -20.60 1.36
C THR A 212 -7.46 -21.27 1.63
N GLU A 213 -7.57 -22.60 1.60
CA GLU A 213 -8.85 -23.30 1.86
C GLU A 213 -9.51 -22.88 3.18
N TRP A 214 -8.72 -22.65 4.25
CA TRP A 214 -9.24 -22.25 5.55
C TRP A 214 -9.96 -20.89 5.54
N THR A 215 -9.65 -20.00 4.58
CA THR A 215 -10.32 -18.69 4.47
C THR A 215 -11.78 -18.83 4.07
N THR A 216 -12.18 -19.97 3.49
CA THR A 216 -13.59 -20.26 3.18
C THR A 216 -14.38 -20.71 4.40
N LYS A 217 -13.69 -21.16 5.45
CA LYS A 217 -14.31 -21.66 6.70
C LYS A 217 -14.50 -20.54 7.73
N ASN A 218 -13.71 -19.47 7.63
CA ASN A 218 -13.78 -18.28 8.49
C ASN A 218 -14.78 -17.28 7.90
N THR A 219 -15.83 -16.95 8.65
CA THR A 219 -16.91 -16.06 8.21
C THR A 219 -16.42 -14.64 7.89
N PHE A 220 -15.48 -14.10 8.65
CA PHE A 220 -14.89 -12.78 8.34
C PHE A 220 -14.14 -12.82 7.01
N LEU A 221 -13.22 -13.77 6.81
CA LEU A 221 -12.43 -13.85 5.59
C LEU A 221 -13.28 -14.17 4.36
N SER A 222 -14.35 -14.95 4.52
CA SER A 222 -15.31 -15.23 3.45
C SER A 222 -16.09 -13.98 3.00
N ALA A 223 -16.30 -13.02 3.90
CA ALA A 223 -16.92 -11.74 3.59
C ALA A 223 -15.92 -10.75 2.95
N THR A 224 -14.61 -10.96 3.14
CA THR A 224 -13.56 -10.17 2.48
C THR A 224 -13.19 -10.73 1.11
N THR A 225 -12.70 -9.88 0.22
CA THR A 225 -12.12 -10.35 -1.06
C THR A 225 -10.78 -11.03 -0.77
N VAL A 226 -10.57 -12.29 -1.16
CA VAL A 226 -9.28 -12.99 -0.97
C VAL A 226 -8.50 -13.00 -2.30
N PRO A 227 -7.19 -12.71 -2.33
CA PRO A 227 -6.39 -12.72 -3.55
C PRO A 227 -6.22 -14.14 -4.11
N HIS A 228 -6.19 -14.26 -5.44
CA HIS A 228 -6.20 -15.56 -6.12
C HIS A 228 -4.81 -16.07 -6.54
N TRP A 229 -3.90 -15.19 -6.95
CA TRP A 229 -2.65 -15.57 -7.62
C TRP A 229 -1.41 -15.35 -6.75
N ILE A 230 -1.23 -14.10 -6.32
CA ILE A 230 -0.05 -13.62 -5.62
C ILE A 230 -0.52 -12.78 -4.45
N THR A 231 0.12 -12.86 -3.29
CA THR A 231 -0.22 -12.02 -2.13
C THR A 231 0.98 -11.76 -1.24
N SER A 232 1.03 -10.60 -0.63
CA SER A 232 1.93 -10.23 0.46
C SER A 232 1.28 -10.39 1.84
N MET A 233 -0.02 -10.70 1.86
CA MET A 233 -0.81 -10.83 3.08
C MET A 233 -0.53 -12.15 3.84
N PRO A 234 -0.62 -12.16 5.19
CA PRO A 234 -0.43 -13.35 6.01
C PRO A 234 -1.68 -14.26 5.96
N LEU A 235 -1.86 -14.93 4.81
CA LEU A 235 -3.01 -15.79 4.51
C LEU A 235 -2.81 -17.27 4.86
N ALA A 236 -1.65 -17.63 5.40
CA ALA A 236 -1.37 -19.01 5.80
C ALA A 236 -2.09 -19.38 7.10
N ALA A 237 -2.56 -20.64 7.20
CA ALA A 237 -3.33 -21.11 8.34
C ALA A 237 -2.60 -20.98 9.70
N HIS A 238 -1.26 -21.03 9.72
CA HIS A 238 -0.46 -20.85 10.93
C HIS A 238 -0.50 -19.41 11.49
N HIS A 239 -0.91 -18.43 10.69
CA HIS A 239 -1.12 -17.07 11.18
C HIS A 239 -2.45 -16.92 11.92
N GLY A 240 -3.40 -17.84 11.74
CA GLY A 240 -4.64 -17.88 12.51
C GLY A 240 -4.44 -18.40 13.94
N ILE A 241 -5.42 -18.16 14.81
CA ILE A 241 -5.49 -18.77 16.14
C ILE A 241 -6.48 -19.92 16.05
N LYS A 242 -6.02 -21.14 16.33
CA LYS A 242 -6.91 -22.31 16.40
C LYS A 242 -7.45 -22.43 17.82
N ILE A 243 -8.77 -22.32 17.98
CA ILE A 243 -9.46 -22.57 19.27
C ILE A 243 -10.48 -23.67 19.01
N GLY A 244 -10.21 -24.87 19.56
CA GLY A 244 -10.97 -26.08 19.25
C GLY A 244 -10.90 -26.42 17.75
N ASN A 245 -12.07 -26.56 17.13
CA ASN A 245 -12.21 -26.92 15.71
C ASN A 245 -12.29 -25.70 14.76
N ARG A 246 -12.24 -24.47 15.29
CA ARG A 246 -12.38 -23.24 14.49
C ARG A 246 -11.06 -22.47 14.43
N THR A 247 -10.87 -21.72 13.35
CA THR A 247 -9.68 -20.92 13.11
C THR A 247 -10.07 -19.44 13.05
N PHE A 248 -9.59 -18.68 14.02
CA PHE A 248 -9.89 -17.27 14.19
C PHE A 248 -8.78 -16.41 13.55
N CYS A 249 -9.19 -15.32 12.94
CA CYS A 249 -8.32 -14.30 12.36
C CYS A 249 -7.80 -13.36 13.47
N LYS A 250 -6.48 -13.22 13.59
CA LYS A 250 -5.85 -12.32 14.57
C LYS A 250 -6.22 -10.85 14.31
N PRO A 251 -6.30 -10.01 15.34
CA PRO A 251 -6.51 -8.58 15.14
C PRO A 251 -5.46 -7.93 14.22
N SER A 252 -4.19 -8.33 14.31
CA SER A 252 -3.13 -7.83 13.42
C SER A 252 -3.37 -8.17 11.96
N THR A 253 -3.93 -9.35 11.70
CA THR A 253 -4.36 -9.76 10.36
C THR A 253 -5.54 -8.90 9.91
N GLN A 254 -6.56 -8.66 10.74
CA GLN A 254 -7.70 -7.80 10.38
C GLN A 254 -7.25 -6.40 9.93
N VAL A 255 -6.26 -5.82 10.63
CA VAL A 255 -5.65 -4.52 10.30
C VAL A 255 -4.88 -4.55 8.97
N LEU A 256 -4.13 -5.63 8.71
CA LEU A 256 -3.50 -5.82 7.41
C LEU A 256 -4.55 -5.92 6.29
N PHE A 257 -5.71 -6.53 6.57
CA PHE A 257 -6.84 -6.58 5.65
C PHE A 257 -7.51 -5.24 5.39
N GLY A 258 -7.11 -4.19 6.11
CA GLY A 258 -7.59 -2.82 5.96
C GLY A 258 -8.78 -2.50 6.87
N TYR A 259 -8.99 -3.27 7.94
CA TYR A 259 -10.07 -3.05 8.88
C TYR A 259 -9.57 -2.65 10.26
N ALA A 260 -10.26 -1.73 10.90
CA ALA A 260 -10.01 -1.30 12.27
C ALA A 260 -11.24 -1.60 13.14
N SER A 261 -10.98 -2.01 14.39
CA SER A 261 -12.03 -2.23 15.38
C SER A 261 -12.25 -0.98 16.21
N VAL A 262 -13.51 -0.55 16.32
CA VAL A 262 -13.92 0.59 17.13
C VAL A 262 -15.02 0.17 18.10
N MET A 263 -15.01 0.77 19.29
CA MET A 263 -16.05 0.56 20.30
C MET A 263 -16.67 1.90 20.70
N PRO A 264 -17.98 1.95 21.02
CA PRO A 264 -18.58 3.16 21.55
C PRO A 264 -17.98 3.48 22.92
N VAL A 265 -17.65 4.74 23.16
CA VAL A 265 -17.27 5.23 24.48
C VAL A 265 -18.50 5.12 25.37
N GLU A 266 -18.46 4.22 26.36
CA GLU A 266 -19.47 4.22 27.40
C GLU A 266 -19.34 5.53 28.19
N ALA A 267 -20.36 6.39 28.11
CA ALA A 267 -20.43 7.54 28.99
C ALA A 267 -20.51 7.00 30.43
N SER A 268 -19.54 7.38 31.26
CA SER A 268 -19.39 6.95 32.66
C SER A 268 -20.48 7.52 33.58
N LYS A 269 -21.75 7.42 33.19
CA LYS A 269 -22.89 7.53 34.10
C LYS A 269 -23.38 6.12 34.49
N LYS A 270 -22.45 5.24 34.87
CA LYS A 270 -22.81 4.05 35.64
C LYS A 270 -22.79 4.45 37.11
N VAL A 271 -23.97 4.70 37.67
CA VAL A 271 -24.20 4.69 39.11
C VAL A 271 -23.65 3.34 39.61
N LEU A 272 -22.68 3.39 40.53
CA LEU A 272 -22.06 2.23 41.14
C LEU A 272 -23.13 1.40 41.88
N VAL A 273 -23.76 0.46 41.19
CA VAL A 273 -24.46 -0.64 41.85
C VAL A 273 -23.44 -1.77 41.98
N ALA A 274 -23.07 -2.06 43.23
CA ALA A 274 -22.16 -3.14 43.58
C ALA A 274 -22.75 -4.48 43.12
N GLY A 275 -22.18 -5.00 42.03
CA GLY A 275 -22.47 -6.32 41.50
C GLY A 275 -21.34 -6.68 40.55
N SER A 276 -20.42 -7.53 41.00
CA SER A 276 -19.31 -8.07 40.22
C SER A 276 -19.85 -8.96 39.10
N VAL A 277 -20.34 -8.36 38.02
CA VAL A 277 -20.54 -9.04 36.75
C VAL A 277 -19.22 -8.92 36.01
N ALA A 278 -18.59 -10.06 35.72
CA ALA A 278 -17.40 -10.13 34.86
C ALA A 278 -17.60 -9.22 33.65
N ALA A 279 -16.69 -8.28 33.43
CA ALA A 279 -16.77 -7.32 32.34
C ALA A 279 -16.91 -8.08 31.01
N ALA A 280 -18.12 -8.14 30.47
CA ALA A 280 -18.35 -8.72 29.16
C ALA A 280 -17.55 -7.88 28.15
N GLU A 281 -16.71 -8.53 27.35
CA GLU A 281 -15.98 -7.84 26.28
C GLU A 281 -17.00 -7.11 25.40
N PRO A 282 -16.92 -5.77 25.29
CA PRO A 282 -17.91 -5.00 24.55
C PRO A 282 -17.81 -5.32 23.06
N ASP A 283 -18.97 -5.42 22.41
CA ASP A 283 -19.07 -5.65 20.97
C ASP A 283 -18.28 -4.58 20.20
N ALA A 284 -17.43 -5.02 19.28
CA ALA A 284 -16.56 -4.14 18.50
C ALA A 284 -17.08 -4.03 17.06
N ASP A 285 -17.29 -2.82 16.58
CA ASP A 285 -17.65 -2.57 15.18
C ASP A 285 -16.38 -2.52 14.32
N LEU A 286 -16.42 -3.15 13.15
CA LEU A 286 -15.36 -3.13 12.14
C LEU A 286 -15.64 -2.03 11.12
N ILE A 287 -14.67 -1.16 10.90
CA ILE A 287 -14.70 -0.12 9.87
C ILE A 287 -13.47 -0.21 8.96
N SER A 288 -13.52 0.45 7.81
CA SER A 288 -12.35 0.64 6.95
C SER A 288 -11.28 1.45 7.69
N ILE A 289 -10.01 1.08 7.50
CA ILE A 289 -8.88 1.82 8.08
C ILE A 289 -8.79 3.26 7.55
N TYR A 290 -9.31 3.53 6.34
CA TYR A 290 -9.41 4.89 5.80
C TYR A 290 -10.34 5.78 6.61
N ASP A 291 -11.36 5.20 7.24
CA ASP A 291 -12.35 5.93 8.01
C ASP A 291 -11.93 6.11 9.47
N LEU A 292 -10.89 5.40 9.93
CA LEU A 292 -10.46 5.39 11.33
C LEU A 292 -10.11 6.79 11.85
N GLY A 293 -9.31 7.55 11.09
CA GLY A 293 -8.93 8.90 11.47
C GLY A 293 -10.12 9.83 11.68
N TRP A 294 -11.03 9.81 10.71
CA TRP A 294 -12.26 10.61 10.74
C TRP A 294 -13.17 10.22 11.91
N THR A 295 -13.26 8.92 12.18
CA THR A 295 -14.10 8.37 13.25
C THR A 295 -13.63 8.86 14.63
N LEU A 296 -12.32 8.86 14.87
CA LEU A 296 -11.74 9.21 16.16
C LEU A 296 -11.73 10.72 16.42
N VAL A 297 -11.40 11.53 15.41
CA VAL A 297 -11.18 12.98 15.59
C VAL A 297 -12.46 13.77 15.35
N PHE A 298 -13.24 13.41 14.33
CA PHE A 298 -14.34 14.23 13.82
C PHE A 298 -15.70 13.55 13.89
N GLY A 299 -15.81 12.42 14.61
CA GLY A 299 -16.96 11.51 14.54
C GLY A 299 -18.33 12.13 14.82
N ALA A 300 -18.42 13.19 15.63
CA ALA A 300 -19.67 13.91 15.90
C ALA A 300 -19.90 15.13 15.00
N TRP A 301 -18.89 15.58 14.27
CA TRP A 301 -18.89 16.83 13.50
C TRP A 301 -19.06 16.61 11.99
N LEU A 302 -18.69 15.43 11.47
CA LEU A 302 -18.92 15.12 10.05
C LEU A 302 -20.33 14.56 9.80
N PRO A 303 -21.04 15.00 8.75
CA PRO A 303 -22.33 14.44 8.35
C PRO A 303 -22.21 13.04 7.72
N TRP A 304 -21.01 12.68 7.24
CA TRP A 304 -20.70 11.38 6.65
C TRP A 304 -20.09 10.46 7.69
N HIS A 305 -20.88 9.50 8.15
CA HIS A 305 -20.39 8.48 9.07
C HIS A 305 -19.86 7.26 8.30
N PRO A 306 -18.79 6.62 8.83
CA PRO A 306 -18.20 5.42 8.26
C PRO A 306 -19.23 4.33 8.05
N LYS A 307 -19.07 3.58 6.96
CA LYS A 307 -19.82 2.34 6.76
C LYS A 307 -19.28 1.28 7.72
N ARG A 308 -20.19 0.60 8.40
CA ARG A 308 -19.86 -0.53 9.25
C ARG A 308 -19.69 -1.76 8.37
N PHE A 309 -18.50 -2.36 8.38
CA PHE A 309 -18.23 -3.59 7.64
C PHE A 309 -18.83 -4.82 8.31
N GLY A 310 -18.93 -4.79 9.64
CA GLY A 310 -19.59 -5.81 10.46
C GLY A 310 -19.37 -5.55 11.94
N THR A 311 -19.94 -6.40 12.79
CA THR A 311 -19.76 -6.33 14.24
C THR A 311 -19.18 -7.64 14.72
N ASN A 312 -18.17 -7.55 15.59
CA ASN A 312 -17.63 -8.69 16.31
C ASN A 312 -18.41 -8.86 17.62
N VAL A 313 -19.23 -9.91 17.69
CA VAL A 313 -19.99 -10.29 18.88
C VAL A 313 -19.44 -11.61 19.39
N LYS A 314 -18.70 -11.58 20.51
CA LYS A 314 -18.07 -12.76 21.12
C LYS A 314 -17.23 -13.59 20.13
N ASN A 315 -16.32 -12.95 19.42
CA ASN A 315 -15.42 -13.55 18.42
C ASN A 315 -16.11 -14.13 17.18
N LYS A 316 -17.37 -13.79 16.94
CA LYS A 316 -18.10 -14.14 15.71
C LYS A 316 -18.36 -12.91 14.88
N PHE A 317 -17.97 -12.96 13.61
CA PHE A 317 -18.32 -11.93 12.65
C PHE A 317 -19.82 -11.94 12.33
N GLN A 318 -20.48 -10.81 12.54
CA GLN A 318 -21.83 -10.58 12.06
C GLN A 318 -21.79 -9.54 10.94
N ALA A 319 -22.15 -9.97 9.74
CA ALA A 319 -22.32 -9.07 8.61
C ALA A 319 -23.47 -8.07 8.89
N PRO A 320 -23.34 -6.81 8.46
CA PRO A 320 -24.34 -5.80 8.69
C PRO A 320 -25.60 -6.10 7.84
N SER A 321 -26.77 -5.90 8.44
CA SER A 321 -28.03 -5.89 7.69
C SER A 321 -28.12 -4.61 6.84
N GLY A 322 -27.76 -4.70 5.56
CA GLY A 322 -27.84 -3.58 4.60
C GLY A 322 -26.72 -2.53 4.75
N ASP A 323 -26.97 -1.28 4.33
CA ASP A 323 -25.99 -0.17 4.39
C ASP A 323 -25.87 0.42 5.81
N ALA A 324 -25.53 -0.44 6.78
CA ALA A 324 -25.39 -0.04 8.17
C ALA A 324 -24.17 0.88 8.36
N ARG A 325 -24.37 1.99 9.06
CA ARG A 325 -23.31 2.97 9.41
C ARG A 325 -23.19 3.09 10.92
N LEU A 326 -22.05 3.61 11.38
CA LEU A 326 -21.88 3.93 12.80
C LEU A 326 -22.93 4.95 13.27
N LEU A 327 -23.42 4.77 14.50
CA LEU A 327 -24.41 5.66 15.09
C LEU A 327 -23.84 7.07 15.33
N LYS A 328 -24.55 8.10 14.85
CA LYS A 328 -24.16 9.51 14.94
C LYS A 328 -24.03 10.04 16.37
N THR A 329 -24.83 9.47 17.27
CA THR A 329 -24.99 9.97 18.64
C THR A 329 -23.90 9.46 19.59
N ARG A 330 -23.02 8.57 19.13
CA ARG A 330 -21.99 7.95 19.97
C ARG A 330 -20.61 8.42 19.53
N ARG A 331 -19.74 8.64 20.52
CA ARG A 331 -18.29 8.76 20.29
C ARG A 331 -17.69 7.37 20.28
N TYR A 332 -16.69 7.16 19.44
CA TYR A 332 -16.01 5.87 19.32
C TYR A 332 -14.54 6.02 19.70
N ILE A 333 -13.98 4.96 20.27
CA ILE A 333 -12.55 4.82 20.50
C ILE A 333 -12.04 3.59 19.77
N HIS A 334 -10.78 3.66 19.34
CA HIS A 334 -10.10 2.51 18.77
C HIS A 334 -9.91 1.44 19.84
N THR A 335 -10.14 0.19 19.46
CA THR A 335 -9.83 -0.97 20.30
C THR A 335 -8.87 -1.88 19.55
N ARG A 336 -7.99 -2.57 20.28
CA ARG A 336 -7.06 -3.55 19.70
C ARG A 336 -7.75 -4.72 19.00
N GLY A 337 -9.07 -4.83 19.16
CA GLY A 337 -9.90 -5.88 18.57
C GLY A 337 -9.71 -7.22 19.28
N ALA A 338 -10.58 -8.16 18.95
CA ALA A 338 -10.48 -9.55 19.38
C ALA A 338 -10.32 -10.46 18.15
N ALA A 339 -9.98 -11.73 18.36
CA ALA A 339 -9.84 -12.68 17.27
C ALA A 339 -11.23 -12.99 16.68
N ILE A 340 -11.36 -13.07 15.36
CA ILE A 340 -12.67 -13.18 14.70
C ILE A 340 -12.75 -14.44 13.84
N ASP A 341 -13.81 -15.22 14.05
CA ASP A 341 -14.29 -16.24 13.13
C ASP A 341 -15.10 -15.58 12.01
#